data_AF-A0A6I1DWM4-F1
#
_entry.id   AF-A0A6I1DWM4-F1
#
_cell.length_a   1.000
_cell.length_b   1.000
_cell.length_c   1.000
_cell.angle_alpha   90.00
_cell.angle_beta   90.00
_cell.angle_gamma   90.00
#
_symmetry.space_group_name_H-M   'P 1'
#
loop_
_entity.id
_entity.type
_entity.pdbx_description
1 polymer ?
#
loop_
_entity_poly.entity_id
_entity_poly.type
_entity_poly.pdbx_seq_one_letter_code
_entity_poly.pdbx_strand_id
1 'polypeptide(L)'
;MNRYIKAMEIGLAHEREGISYNDLKAKIEKFQGESFNENSESTFVYWFMENFTYRNGKFDPNDFRKTWLGHLEFLNGDKAKIKHSLAIKGYLVNKYFLDGHAAKQYLDYVEYKSARESSQKAQVAAIISILIAAASFYFTYQATKETPKPPYDVKVIEDNTKNQELEQIKQKLHKAEMKLKAYESDSTKS
;
A
#
# COMPACT_ATOMS: atom_id res chain seq x y z
N MET A 1 -1.65 -21.22 10.27
CA MET A 1 -2.39 -21.06 9.00
C MET A 1 -3.56 -22.04 9.01
N ASN A 2 -4.72 -21.66 8.47
CA ASN A 2 -5.93 -22.50 8.47
C ASN A 2 -5.73 -23.76 7.60
N ARG A 3 -6.21 -24.93 8.04
CA ARG A 3 -6.08 -26.22 7.34
C ARG A 3 -6.65 -26.19 5.91
N TYR A 4 -7.74 -25.47 5.66
CA TYR A 4 -8.37 -25.38 4.34
C TYR A 4 -7.49 -24.56 3.38
N ILE A 5 -6.95 -23.43 3.83
CA ILE A 5 -5.98 -22.65 3.06
C ILE A 5 -4.74 -23.50 2.75
N LYS A 6 -4.23 -24.23 3.75
CA LYS A 6 -3.06 -25.12 3.54
C LYS A 6 -3.37 -26.24 2.56
N ALA A 7 -4.57 -26.79 2.61
CA ALA A 7 -5.01 -27.82 1.68
C ALA A 7 -5.04 -27.29 0.23
N MET A 8 -5.55 -26.07 0.02
CA MET A 8 -5.55 -25.44 -1.30
C MET A 8 -4.13 -25.11 -1.78
N GLU A 9 -3.25 -24.61 -0.91
CA GLU A 9 -1.83 -24.40 -1.25
C GLU A 9 -1.17 -25.69 -1.75
N ILE A 10 -1.35 -26.79 -1.00
CA ILE A 10 -0.77 -28.09 -1.37
C ILE A 10 -1.43 -28.61 -2.66
N GLY A 11 -2.75 -28.49 -2.79
CA GLY A 11 -3.48 -28.92 -3.97
C GLY A 11 -3.00 -28.21 -5.24
N LEU A 12 -2.79 -26.90 -5.16
CA LEU A 12 -2.25 -26.09 -6.25
C LEU A 12 -0.82 -26.50 -6.62
N ALA A 13 0.01 -26.83 -5.63
CA ALA A 13 1.36 -27.33 -5.88
C ALA A 13 1.39 -28.72 -6.58
N HIS A 14 0.27 -29.47 -6.57
CA HIS A 14 0.14 -30.78 -7.21
C HIS A 14 -0.80 -30.75 -8.43
N GLU A 15 -0.93 -29.62 -9.11
CA GLU A 15 -1.83 -29.46 -10.27
C GLU A 15 -1.60 -30.50 -11.39
N ARG A 16 -0.36 -30.97 -11.57
CA ARG A 16 0.00 -31.91 -12.63
C ARG A 16 -0.28 -33.38 -12.30
N GLU A 17 0.00 -33.78 -11.07
CA GLU A 17 0.00 -35.19 -10.63
C GLU A 17 -1.18 -35.55 -9.71
N GLY A 18 -1.83 -34.54 -9.15
CA GLY A 18 -2.88 -34.69 -8.15
C GLY A 18 -2.37 -35.16 -6.80
N ILE A 19 -3.25 -35.15 -5.80
CA ILE A 19 -2.95 -35.59 -4.44
C ILE A 19 -4.07 -36.47 -3.91
N SER A 20 -3.71 -37.53 -3.17
CA SER A 20 -4.72 -38.35 -2.49
C SER A 20 -5.17 -37.67 -1.20
N TYR A 21 -6.35 -38.02 -0.70
CA TYR A 21 -6.84 -37.47 0.56
C TYR A 21 -5.87 -37.77 1.72
N ASN A 22 -5.37 -39.00 1.79
CA ASN A 22 -4.46 -39.42 2.86
C ASN A 22 -3.12 -38.68 2.79
N ASP A 23 -2.56 -38.50 1.58
CA ASP A 23 -1.33 -37.74 1.40
C ASP A 23 -1.52 -36.27 1.81
N LEU A 24 -2.67 -35.68 1.45
CA LEU A 24 -3.02 -34.31 1.79
C LEU A 24 -3.19 -34.15 3.31
N LYS A 25 -3.96 -35.03 3.95
CA LYS A 25 -4.15 -35.08 5.40
C LYS A 25 -2.81 -35.16 6.13
N ALA A 26 -1.96 -36.11 5.76
CA ALA A 26 -0.65 -36.30 6.38
C ALA A 26 0.24 -35.06 6.26
N LYS A 27 0.22 -34.37 5.10
CA LYS A 27 0.97 -33.11 4.92
C LYS A 27 0.42 -31.97 5.79
N ILE A 28 -0.89 -31.90 5.99
CA ILE A 28 -1.53 -30.90 6.85
C ILE A 28 -1.24 -31.18 8.32
N GLU A 29 -1.39 -32.43 8.77
CA GLU A 29 -1.09 -32.85 10.14
C GLU A 29 0.37 -32.57 10.49
N LYS A 30 1.30 -32.89 9.58
CA LYS A 30 2.71 -32.54 9.74
C LYS A 30 2.94 -31.04 9.86
N PHE A 31 2.21 -30.24 9.10
CA PHE A 31 2.32 -28.77 9.15
C PHE A 31 1.76 -28.19 10.46
N GLN A 32 0.68 -28.78 10.99
CA GLN A 32 0.02 -28.30 12.22
C GLN A 32 0.65 -28.86 13.50
N GLY A 33 1.36 -29.99 13.42
CA GLY A 33 1.90 -30.69 14.58
C GLY A 33 0.85 -31.48 15.37
N GLU A 34 -0.36 -31.63 14.83
CA GLU A 34 -1.49 -32.29 15.47
C GLU A 34 -2.24 -33.17 14.46
N SER A 35 -2.71 -34.33 14.91
CA SER A 35 -3.56 -35.22 14.12
C SER A 35 -5.01 -34.75 14.12
N PHE A 36 -5.74 -35.06 13.06
CA PHE A 36 -7.16 -34.76 12.97
C PHE A 36 -7.92 -35.61 13.99
N ASN A 37 -8.79 -34.96 14.78
CA ASN A 37 -9.81 -35.68 15.51
C ASN A 37 -10.97 -36.09 14.57
N GLU A 38 -11.79 -37.05 14.97
CA GLU A 38 -12.85 -37.63 14.13
C GLU A 38 -13.79 -36.59 13.52
N ASN A 39 -14.21 -35.59 14.30
CA ASN A 39 -15.09 -34.51 13.84
C ASN A 39 -14.41 -33.61 12.80
N SER A 40 -13.15 -33.26 13.05
CA SER A 40 -12.34 -32.46 12.13
C SER A 40 -12.03 -33.21 10.84
N GLU A 41 -11.83 -34.53 10.92
CA GLU A 41 -11.65 -35.40 9.77
C GLU A 41 -12.92 -35.45 8.93
N SER A 42 -14.07 -35.68 9.57
CA SER A 42 -15.36 -35.73 8.87
C SER A 42 -15.69 -34.44 8.12
N THR A 43 -15.55 -33.30 8.79
CA THR A 43 -15.77 -31.99 8.15
C THR A 43 -14.75 -31.70 7.05
N PHE A 44 -13.52 -32.16 7.20
CA PHE A 44 -12.49 -31.97 6.19
C PHE A 44 -12.66 -32.89 4.98
N VAL A 45 -13.07 -34.15 5.16
CA VAL A 45 -13.43 -35.06 4.07
C VAL A 45 -14.54 -34.44 3.22
N TYR A 46 -15.59 -33.92 3.87
CA TYR A 46 -16.70 -33.28 3.17
C TYR A 46 -16.22 -32.07 2.35
N TRP A 47 -15.47 -31.16 2.99
CA TRP A 47 -14.89 -30.01 2.31
C TRP A 47 -13.95 -30.41 1.16
N PHE A 48 -13.13 -31.44 1.35
CA PHE A 48 -12.21 -31.94 0.32
C PHE A 48 -12.99 -32.37 -0.91
N MET A 49 -14.07 -33.14 -0.74
CA MET A 49 -14.89 -33.62 -1.85
C MET A 49 -15.62 -32.50 -2.61
N GLU A 50 -15.86 -31.36 -1.98
CA GLU A 50 -16.44 -30.17 -2.65
C GLU A 50 -15.39 -29.36 -3.43
N ASN A 51 -14.12 -29.43 -3.04
CA ASN A 51 -13.06 -28.55 -3.56
C ASN A 51 -12.02 -29.29 -4.42
N PHE A 52 -12.09 -30.61 -4.48
CA PHE A 52 -11.17 -31.46 -5.22
C PHE A 52 -11.94 -32.39 -6.17
N THR A 53 -11.45 -32.52 -7.39
CA THR A 53 -12.07 -33.33 -8.46
C THR A 53 -11.17 -34.48 -8.87
N TYR A 54 -11.77 -35.59 -9.29
CA TYR A 54 -11.04 -36.77 -9.77
C TYR A 54 -11.17 -36.91 -11.29
N ARG A 55 -10.08 -37.27 -11.97
CA ARG A 55 -9.98 -37.25 -13.44
C ARG A 55 -10.90 -38.26 -14.16
N ASN A 56 -11.16 -39.42 -13.58
CA ASN A 56 -11.81 -40.54 -14.31
C ASN A 56 -13.29 -40.77 -13.96
N GLY A 57 -14.03 -39.74 -13.56
CA GLY A 57 -15.47 -39.88 -13.41
C GLY A 57 -16.14 -38.70 -12.75
N LYS A 58 -17.45 -38.57 -12.98
CA LYS A 58 -18.28 -37.68 -12.19
C LYS A 58 -18.41 -38.29 -10.80
N PHE A 59 -17.61 -37.78 -9.86
CA PHE A 59 -17.92 -37.92 -8.45
C PHE A 59 -19.35 -37.42 -8.27
N ASP A 60 -20.29 -38.29 -7.92
CA ASP A 60 -21.64 -37.87 -7.55
C ASP A 60 -21.59 -37.48 -6.07
N PRO A 61 -21.66 -36.17 -5.74
CA PRO A 61 -21.58 -35.72 -4.36
C PRO A 61 -22.74 -36.28 -3.53
N ASN A 62 -23.87 -36.60 -4.15
CA ASN A 62 -25.01 -37.19 -3.45
C ASN A 62 -24.75 -38.65 -3.08
N ASP A 63 -24.08 -39.41 -3.95
CA ASP A 63 -23.73 -40.81 -3.70
C ASP A 63 -22.66 -40.92 -2.61
N PHE A 64 -21.63 -40.06 -2.67
CA PHE A 64 -20.65 -39.97 -1.60
C PHE A 64 -21.28 -39.50 -0.30
N ARG A 65 -22.13 -38.48 -0.31
CA ARG A 65 -22.81 -37.99 0.89
C ARG A 65 -23.69 -39.07 1.52
N LYS A 66 -24.43 -39.84 0.72
CA LYS A 66 -25.21 -41.00 1.23
C LYS A 66 -24.29 -42.06 1.82
N THR A 67 -23.19 -42.39 1.14
CA THR A 67 -22.22 -43.39 1.63
C THR A 67 -21.52 -42.92 2.91
N TRP A 68 -21.22 -41.63 3.01
CA TRP A 68 -20.56 -40.99 4.15
C TRP A 68 -21.49 -40.82 5.34
N LEU A 69 -22.72 -40.31 5.14
CA LEU A 69 -23.74 -40.23 6.19
C LEU A 69 -24.07 -41.62 6.71
N GLY A 70 -24.21 -42.60 5.81
CA GLY A 70 -24.30 -44.00 6.20
C GLY A 70 -23.13 -44.38 7.10
N HIS A 71 -21.88 -44.18 6.67
CA HIS A 71 -20.71 -44.48 7.48
C HIS A 71 -20.71 -43.82 8.87
N LEU A 72 -21.12 -42.55 8.98
CA LEU A 72 -21.24 -41.84 10.26
C LEU A 72 -22.35 -42.43 11.15
N GLU A 73 -23.53 -42.74 10.59
CA GLU A 73 -24.62 -43.42 11.30
C GLU A 73 -24.21 -44.85 11.73
N PHE A 74 -23.36 -45.52 10.95
CA PHE A 74 -22.82 -46.85 11.23
C PHE A 74 -21.67 -46.85 12.23
N LEU A 75 -20.93 -45.76 12.43
CA LEU A 75 -19.99 -45.67 13.56
C LEU A 75 -20.71 -45.80 14.91
N ASN A 76 -22.04 -45.62 14.92
CA ASN A 76 -22.93 -45.85 16.06
C ASN A 76 -23.64 -47.23 16.04
N GLY A 77 -23.34 -48.17 15.13
CA GLY A 77 -24.06 -49.47 15.02
C GLY A 77 -23.37 -50.60 14.23
N ASP A 78 -23.58 -51.86 14.64
CA ASP A 78 -22.56 -52.93 14.53
C ASP A 78 -22.50 -53.81 13.25
N LYS A 79 -23.43 -53.73 12.28
CA LYS A 79 -23.57 -54.80 11.24
C LYS A 79 -23.24 -54.45 9.77
N ALA A 80 -22.96 -53.20 9.41
CA ALA A 80 -22.68 -52.79 8.02
C ALA A 80 -21.19 -52.44 7.73
N LYS A 81 -20.28 -52.78 8.67
CA LYS A 81 -18.88 -52.30 8.74
C LYS A 81 -18.02 -52.49 7.48
N ILE A 82 -18.19 -53.58 6.74
CA ILE A 82 -17.24 -53.98 5.70
C ILE A 82 -17.50 -53.24 4.38
N LYS A 83 -18.76 -53.15 3.94
CA LYS A 83 -19.10 -52.63 2.60
C LYS A 83 -18.92 -51.11 2.48
N HIS A 84 -19.34 -50.35 3.50
CA HIS A 84 -19.22 -48.88 3.50
C HIS A 84 -17.77 -48.40 3.69
N SER A 85 -16.99 -49.06 4.54
CA SER A 85 -15.58 -48.69 4.74
C SER A 85 -14.72 -48.98 3.50
N LEU A 86 -15.00 -50.07 2.76
CA LEU A 86 -14.34 -50.37 1.49
C LEU A 86 -14.68 -49.34 0.40
N ALA A 87 -15.94 -48.91 0.29
CA ALA A 87 -16.35 -47.90 -0.67
C ALA A 87 -15.64 -46.56 -0.40
N ILE A 88 -15.62 -46.10 0.85
CA ILE A 88 -14.92 -44.86 1.25
C ILE A 88 -13.42 -44.96 0.98
N LYS A 89 -12.77 -46.06 1.37
CA LYS A 89 -11.35 -46.28 1.07
C LYS A 89 -11.07 -46.21 -0.43
N GLY A 90 -11.96 -46.74 -1.26
CA GLY A 90 -11.87 -46.64 -2.72
C GLY A 90 -11.85 -45.20 -3.23
N TYR A 91 -12.65 -44.31 -2.64
CA TYR A 91 -12.61 -42.88 -2.98
C TYR A 91 -11.31 -42.22 -2.51
N LEU A 92 -10.92 -42.40 -1.25
CA LEU A 92 -9.81 -41.66 -0.62
C LEU A 92 -8.42 -41.97 -1.20
N VAL A 93 -8.25 -43.11 -1.88
CA VAL A 93 -6.98 -43.53 -2.50
C VAL A 93 -6.73 -42.84 -3.85
N ASN A 94 -7.78 -42.35 -4.52
CA ASN A 94 -7.65 -41.72 -5.83
C ASN A 94 -6.83 -40.42 -5.75
N LYS A 95 -6.21 -40.04 -6.88
CA LYS A 95 -5.54 -38.74 -7.01
C LYS A 95 -6.53 -37.68 -7.43
N TYR A 96 -6.74 -36.70 -6.57
CA TYR A 96 -7.62 -35.58 -6.85
C TYR A 96 -6.84 -34.32 -7.21
N PHE A 97 -7.48 -33.45 -7.97
CA PHE A 97 -6.97 -32.19 -8.44
C PHE A 97 -7.79 -31.07 -7.81
N LEU A 98 -7.13 -30.01 -7.38
CA LEU A 98 -7.83 -28.85 -6.83
C LEU A 98 -8.74 -28.25 -7.89
N ASP A 99 -10.01 -28.03 -7.56
CA ASP A 99 -10.95 -27.39 -8.47
C ASP A 99 -10.54 -25.94 -8.74
N GLY A 100 -10.85 -25.44 -9.95
CA GLY A 100 -10.52 -24.09 -10.38
C GLY A 100 -11.12 -23.02 -9.47
N HIS A 101 -12.31 -23.27 -8.90
CA HIS A 101 -12.92 -22.33 -7.94
C HIS A 101 -12.11 -22.25 -6.64
N ALA A 102 -11.70 -23.40 -6.09
CA ALA A 102 -10.88 -23.46 -4.89
C ALA A 102 -9.47 -22.90 -5.13
N ALA A 103 -8.87 -23.18 -6.29
CA ALA A 103 -7.61 -22.58 -6.71
C ALA A 103 -7.69 -21.05 -6.75
N LYS A 104 -8.78 -20.50 -7.32
CA LYS A 104 -9.03 -19.06 -7.32
C LYS A 104 -9.15 -18.50 -5.91
N GLN A 105 -9.94 -19.14 -5.03
CA GLN A 105 -10.08 -18.67 -3.63
C GLN A 105 -8.73 -18.60 -2.90
N TYR A 106 -7.83 -19.55 -3.17
CA TYR A 106 -6.50 -19.52 -2.61
C TYR A 106 -5.64 -18.36 -3.17
N LEU A 107 -5.70 -18.12 -4.48
CA LEU A 107 -5.01 -16.98 -5.10
C LEU A 107 -5.53 -15.65 -4.56
N ASP A 108 -6.86 -15.49 -4.47
CA ASP A 108 -7.51 -14.31 -3.89
C ASP A 108 -7.04 -14.08 -2.44
N TYR A 109 -6.88 -15.16 -1.65
CA TYR A 109 -6.32 -15.08 -0.30
C TYR A 109 -4.87 -14.59 -0.28
N VAL A 110 -4.02 -15.10 -1.18
CA VAL A 110 -2.60 -14.69 -1.28
C VAL A 110 -2.50 -13.22 -1.69
N GLU A 111 -3.29 -12.79 -2.67
CA GLU A 111 -3.34 -11.40 -3.12
C GLU A 111 -3.82 -10.48 -2.01
N TYR A 112 -4.90 -10.83 -1.32
CA TYR A 112 -5.41 -10.06 -0.19
C TYR A 112 -4.39 -9.93 0.94
N LYS A 113 -3.67 -11.02 1.26
CA LYS A 113 -2.60 -11.00 2.26
C LYS A 113 -1.47 -10.05 1.85
N SER A 114 -1.04 -10.11 0.59
CA SER A 114 -0.01 -9.22 0.04
C SER A 114 -0.46 -7.74 0.05
N ALA A 115 -1.71 -7.48 -0.34
CA ALA A 115 -2.30 -6.14 -0.32
C ALA A 115 -2.34 -5.56 1.11
N ARG A 116 -2.66 -6.38 2.12
CA ARG A 116 -2.64 -5.97 3.52
C ARG A 116 -1.24 -5.63 4.01
N GLU A 117 -0.24 -6.45 3.68
CA GLU A 117 1.16 -6.18 4.03
C GLU A 117 1.68 -4.89 3.35
N SER A 118 1.32 -4.68 2.08
CA SER A 118 1.65 -3.45 1.35
C SER A 118 0.98 -2.22 1.98
N SER A 119 -0.31 -2.33 2.35
CA SER A 119 -1.04 -1.26 3.01
C SER A 119 -0.42 -0.87 4.35
N GLN A 120 -0.01 -1.85 5.17
CA GLN A 120 0.68 -1.59 6.44
C GLN A 120 2.02 -0.86 6.23
N LYS A 121 2.81 -1.27 5.24
CA LYS A 121 4.06 -0.57 4.88
C LYS A 121 3.79 0.86 4.42
N ALA A 122 2.77 1.06 3.60
CA ALA A 122 2.36 2.38 3.12
C ALA A 122 1.91 3.29 4.29
N GLN A 123 1.19 2.75 5.27
CA GLN A 123 0.80 3.49 6.48
C GLN A 123 2.03 3.94 7.29
N VAL A 124 3.02 3.06 7.48
CA VAL A 124 4.26 3.42 8.17
C VAL A 124 5.02 4.52 7.39
N ALA A 125 5.15 4.36 6.07
CA ALA A 125 5.79 5.36 5.23
C ALA A 125 5.05 6.72 5.27
N ALA A 126 3.71 6.70 5.30
CA ALA A 126 2.90 7.91 5.43
C ALA A 126 3.13 8.61 6.77
N ILE A 127 3.17 7.87 7.88
CA ILE A 127 3.48 8.43 9.21
C ILE A 127 4.86 9.09 9.21
N ILE A 128 5.88 8.44 8.66
CA ILE A 128 7.23 9.00 8.56
C ILE A 128 7.22 10.27 7.71
N SER A 129 6.50 10.28 6.59
CA SER A 129 6.37 11.45 5.71
C SER A 129 5.69 12.61 6.42
N ILE A 130 4.64 12.35 7.21
CA ILE A 130 3.97 13.36 8.03
C ILE A 130 4.95 13.96 9.06
N LEU A 131 5.77 13.14 9.72
CA LEU A 131 6.76 13.62 10.68
C LEU A 131 7.84 14.48 10.01
N ILE A 132 8.35 14.07 8.85
CA ILE A 132 9.33 14.85 8.07
C ILE A 132 8.72 16.20 7.63
N ALA A 133 7.47 16.20 7.18
CA ALA A 133 6.76 17.42 6.80
C ALA A 133 6.59 18.37 8.00
N ALA A 134 6.16 17.84 9.15
CA ALA A 134 6.01 18.63 10.37
C ALA A 134 7.34 19.23 10.85
N ALA A 135 8.43 18.46 10.81
CA ALA A 135 9.76 18.95 11.13
C ALA A 135 10.21 20.05 10.15
N SER A 136 9.99 19.85 8.85
CA SER A 136 10.32 20.85 7.82
C SER A 136 9.57 22.16 8.04
N PHE A 137 8.28 22.11 8.36
CA PHE A 137 7.50 23.29 8.72
C PHE A 137 8.05 23.97 9.99
N TYR A 138 8.40 23.20 11.01
CA TYR A 138 8.97 23.74 12.25
C TYR A 138 10.31 24.45 12.01
N PHE A 139 11.23 23.85 11.27
CA PHE A 139 12.51 24.47 10.93
C PHE A 139 12.33 25.73 10.07
N THR A 140 11.43 25.68 9.08
CA THR A 140 11.10 26.85 8.25
C THR A 140 10.54 28.00 9.10
N TYR A 141 9.66 27.68 10.05
CA TYR A 141 9.08 28.66 10.97
C TYR A 141 10.13 29.30 11.89
N GLN A 142 11.10 28.51 12.37
CA GLN A 142 12.19 29.05 13.19
C GLN A 142 13.15 29.92 12.37
N ALA A 143 13.50 29.49 11.15
CA ALA A 143 14.35 30.28 10.24
C ALA A 143 13.71 31.63 9.86
N THR A 144 12.38 31.69 9.72
CA THR A 144 11.65 32.94 9.44
C THR A 144 11.53 33.86 10.66
N LYS A 145 11.81 33.42 11.88
CA LYS A 145 11.95 34.33 13.02
C LYS A 145 13.28 35.06 13.03
N GLU A 146 14.32 34.43 12.48
CA GLU A 146 15.67 34.98 12.41
C GLU A 146 15.91 35.82 11.15
N THR A 147 14.95 35.89 10.22
CA THR A 147 15.06 36.84 9.11
C THR A 147 15.17 38.26 9.67
N PRO A 148 16.25 39.00 9.35
CA PRO A 148 16.38 40.37 9.80
C PRO A 148 15.17 41.15 9.32
N LYS A 149 14.45 41.80 10.25
CA LYS A 149 13.42 42.79 9.90
C LYS A 149 14.07 43.74 8.90
N PRO A 150 13.45 43.99 7.73
CA PRO A 150 14.09 44.81 6.72
C PRO A 150 14.48 46.15 7.33
N PRO A 151 15.77 46.50 7.40
CA PRO A 151 16.12 47.89 7.22
C PRO A 151 15.99 48.10 5.69
N TYR A 152 15.47 49.19 5.17
CA TYR A 152 15.85 50.56 5.45
C TYR A 152 14.68 51.43 4.99
N ASP A 153 14.22 52.33 5.85
CA ASP A 153 13.62 53.56 5.35
C ASP A 153 14.76 54.30 4.65
N VAL A 154 14.79 54.24 3.32
CA VAL A 154 15.72 55.05 2.54
C VAL A 154 15.26 56.49 2.70
N LYS A 155 15.84 57.21 3.67
CA LYS A 155 15.75 58.67 3.70
C LYS A 155 16.48 59.17 2.45
N VAL A 156 15.70 59.47 1.42
CA VAL A 156 16.16 60.25 0.27
C VAL A 156 16.51 61.63 0.83
N ILE A 157 17.80 61.85 1.10
CA ILE A 157 18.32 63.19 1.35
C ILE A 157 18.41 63.82 -0.04
N GLU A 158 17.49 64.71 -0.37
CA GLU A 158 17.62 65.54 -1.58
C GLU A 158 18.91 66.34 -1.47
N ASP A 159 19.85 66.07 -2.38
CA ASP A 159 21.13 66.75 -2.44
C ASP A 159 20.94 68.17 -2.99
N ASN A 160 20.75 69.13 -2.09
CA ASN A 160 20.53 70.54 -2.39
C ASN A 160 21.79 71.28 -2.90
N THR A 161 22.94 70.60 -3.03
CA THR A 161 24.17 71.21 -3.59
C THR A 161 23.96 71.74 -5.00
N LYS A 162 23.22 71.01 -5.86
CA LYS A 162 22.90 71.49 -7.22
C LYS A 162 22.09 72.79 -7.22
N ASN A 163 21.19 72.99 -6.26
CA ASN A 163 20.41 74.21 -6.15
C ASN A 163 21.25 75.39 -5.64
N GLN A 164 22.18 75.15 -4.72
CA GLN A 164 23.11 76.19 -4.25
C GLN A 164 24.09 76.63 -5.35
N GLU A 165 24.63 75.68 -6.13
CA GLU A 165 25.49 76.00 -7.28
C GLU A 165 24.73 76.78 -8.34
N LEU A 166 23.48 76.41 -8.63
CA LEU A 166 22.63 77.12 -9.59
C LEU A 166 22.38 78.58 -9.16
N GLU A 167 22.09 78.82 -7.89
CA GLU A 167 21.89 80.18 -7.37
C GLU A 167 23.18 81.01 -7.38
N GLN A 168 24.33 80.41 -7.07
CA GLN A 168 25.62 81.10 -7.20
C GLN A 168 25.94 81.45 -8.66
N ILE A 169 25.61 80.58 -9.61
CA ILE A 169 25.77 80.85 -11.05
C ILE A 169 24.84 81.99 -11.48
N LYS A 170 23.56 81.98 -11.07
CA LYS A 170 22.62 83.08 -11.38
C LYS A 170 23.12 84.43 -10.84
N GLN A 171 23.62 84.46 -9.59
CA GLN A 171 24.17 85.69 -9.01
C GLN A 171 25.41 86.19 -9.77
N LYS A 172 26.31 85.28 -10.16
CA LYS A 172 27.48 85.64 -10.99
C LYS A 172 27.07 86.17 -12.36
N LEU A 173 26.06 85.55 -12.98
CA LEU A 173 25.55 85.96 -14.28
C LEU A 173 24.89 87.35 -14.23
N HIS A 174 24.05 87.59 -13.23
CA HIS A 174 23.43 88.90 -13.01
C HIS A 174 24.48 89.99 -12.75
N LYS A 175 25.53 89.69 -11.98
CA LYS A 175 26.63 90.64 -11.74
C LYS A 175 27.42 90.94 -13.02
N ALA A 176 27.62 89.94 -13.88
CA ALA A 176 28.26 90.13 -15.18
C ALA A 176 27.39 90.97 -16.13
N GLU A 177 26.08 90.73 -16.15
CA GLU A 177 25.13 91.50 -16.96
C GLU A 177 25.08 92.97 -16.52
N MET A 178 25.07 93.25 -15.22
CA MET A 178 25.13 94.63 -14.70
C MET A 178 26.43 95.34 -15.09
N LYS A 179 27.57 94.63 -15.08
CA LYS A 179 28.85 95.19 -15.54
C LYS A 179 28.83 95.49 -17.05
N LEU A 180 28.28 94.59 -17.86
CA LEU A 180 28.13 94.81 -19.30
C LEU A 180 27.24 96.02 -19.59
N LYS A 181 26.08 96.14 -18.93
CA LYS A 181 25.20 97.31 -19.06
C LYS A 181 25.89 98.61 -18.65
N ALA A 182 26.70 98.60 -17.59
CA ALA A 182 27.50 99.76 -17.20
C ALA A 182 28.53 100.14 -18.29
N TYR A 183 29.24 99.15 -18.86
CA TYR A 183 30.18 99.36 -19.95
C TYR A 183 29.52 99.88 -21.23
N GLU A 184 28.35 99.37 -21.61
CA GLU A 184 27.60 99.86 -22.77
C GLU A 184 27.04 101.28 -22.55
N SER A 185 26.65 101.61 -21.31
CA SER A 185 26.20 102.96 -20.96
C SER A 185 27.33 104.00 -20.92
N ASP A 186 28.56 103.57 -20.63
CA ASP A 186 29.77 104.42 -20.70
C ASP A 186 30.32 104.52 -22.13
N SER A 187 30.22 103.47 -22.95
CA SER A 187 30.70 103.48 -24.35
C SER A 187 29.79 104.22 -25.33
N THR A 188 28.57 104.59 -24.92
CA THR A 188 27.62 105.38 -25.74
C THR A 188 27.64 106.88 -25.42
N LYS A 189 28.56 107.33 -24.55
CA LYS A 189 28.78 108.74 -24.19
C LYS A 189 30.16 109.30 -24.59
N SER A 190 30.87 108.64 -25.52
CA SER A 190 32.10 109.17 -26.12
C SER A 190 31.94 109.49 -27.59
#